data_AF-A0A9N9D0Z3-F1
#
_entry.id   AF-A0A9N9D0Z3-F1
#
_cell.length_a   1.000
_cell.length_b   1.000
_cell.length_c   1.000
_cell.angle_alpha   90.00
_cell.angle_beta   90.00
_cell.angle_gamma   90.00
#
_symmetry.space_group_name_H-M   'P 1'
#
loop_
_entity.id
_entity.type
_entity.pdbx_description
1 polymer ?
#
loop_
_entity_poly.entity_id
_entity_poly.type
_entity_poly.pdbx_seq_one_letter_code
_entity_poly.pdbx_strand_id
1 'polypeptide(L)'
;MPESNVSQSGSRRHIPLRYRLSSLSDNQIRTLNRRTADLGGEPWFRHLKVGSLVLCAGITVYMVLYHDWNQDDHVFMPIRRWVDERKRSFWSLSNEEKQELREQGKKVD
;
A
#
# COMPACT_ATOMS: atom_id res chain seq x y z
N MET A 1 -8.89 70.90 20.18
CA MET A 1 -8.53 70.35 18.85
C MET A 1 -7.01 70.29 18.79
N PRO A 2 -6.39 69.23 18.24
CA PRO A 2 -6.27 67.84 18.70
C PRO A 2 -4.77 67.56 19.08
N GLU A 3 -4.29 66.42 19.60
CA GLU A 3 -4.29 65.07 19.02
C GLU A 3 -4.12 63.99 20.09
N SER A 4 -5.05 63.05 20.07
CA SER A 4 -4.96 61.73 20.69
C SER A 4 -4.00 60.85 19.87
N ASN A 5 -2.87 60.46 20.45
CA ASN A 5 -2.02 59.43 19.88
C ASN A 5 -2.71 58.06 19.99
N VAL A 6 -3.45 57.72 18.94
CA VAL A 6 -3.98 56.38 18.68
C VAL A 6 -2.80 55.45 18.47
N SER A 7 -2.46 54.69 19.50
CA SER A 7 -1.51 53.57 19.40
C SER A 7 -2.11 52.54 18.45
N GLN A 8 -1.54 52.47 17.25
CA GLN A 8 -1.97 51.57 16.19
C GLN A 8 -1.87 50.12 16.67
N SER A 9 -3.04 49.51 16.89
CA SER A 9 -3.19 48.07 17.05
C SER A 9 -2.67 47.38 15.79
N GLY A 10 -1.45 46.86 15.86
CA GLY A 10 -0.83 46.05 14.83
C GLY A 10 -1.64 44.79 14.61
N SER A 11 -2.58 44.87 13.66
CA SER A 11 -3.38 43.77 13.16
C SER A 11 -2.46 42.66 12.65
N ARG A 12 -2.22 41.65 13.50
CA ARG A 12 -1.59 40.37 13.12
C ARG A 12 -2.53 39.69 12.15
N ARG A 13 -2.34 39.98 10.87
CA ARG A 13 -2.97 39.24 9.76
C ARG A 13 -2.59 37.77 9.93
N HIS A 14 -3.56 36.97 10.35
CA HIS A 14 -3.50 35.52 10.29
C HIS A 14 -3.42 35.15 8.81
N ILE A 15 -2.21 34.92 8.29
CA ILE A 15 -2.04 34.41 6.93
C ILE A 15 -2.35 32.91 7.02
N PRO A 16 -3.38 32.40 6.33
CA PRO A 16 -3.64 30.96 6.31
C PRO A 16 -2.43 30.23 5.73
N LEU A 17 -1.90 29.25 6.48
CA LEU A 17 -0.71 28.45 6.14
C LEU A 17 -0.77 27.79 4.75
N ARG A 18 -1.95 27.70 4.16
CA ARG A 18 -2.20 27.05 2.86
C ARG A 18 -1.59 27.79 1.68
N TYR A 19 -1.33 29.10 1.76
CA TYR A 19 -0.81 29.89 0.62
C TYR A 19 0.70 30.11 0.65
N ARG A 20 1.41 29.63 1.69
CA ARG A 20 2.88 29.82 1.81
C ARG A 20 3.70 28.82 0.99
N LEU A 21 3.08 27.72 0.58
CA LEU A 21 3.74 26.68 -0.21
C LEU A 21 3.87 27.06 -1.69
N SER A 22 2.95 27.87 -2.24
CA SER A 22 2.95 28.26 -3.64
C SER A 22 3.91 29.41 -3.97
N SER A 23 4.50 30.07 -2.97
CA SER A 23 5.50 31.12 -3.16
C SER A 23 6.94 30.62 -3.02
N LEU A 24 7.14 29.30 -2.95
CA LEU A 24 8.48 28.74 -2.94
C LEU A 24 9.06 28.88 -4.34
N SER A 25 10.08 29.73 -4.46
CA SER A 25 10.92 29.83 -5.66
C SER A 25 11.41 28.45 -6.09
N ASP A 26 11.48 28.19 -7.40
CA ASP A 26 11.97 26.93 -7.96
C ASP A 26 13.33 26.49 -7.40
N ASN A 27 14.17 27.45 -7.01
CA ASN A 27 15.46 27.18 -6.39
C ASN A 27 15.30 26.59 -4.97
N GLN A 28 14.35 27.09 -4.19
CA GLN A 28 14.01 26.54 -2.88
C GLN A 28 13.44 25.12 -3.03
N ILE A 29 12.57 24.89 -4.01
CA ILE A 29 12.02 23.56 -4.32
C ILE A 29 13.15 22.57 -4.67
N ARG A 30 14.12 22.98 -5.50
CA ARG A 30 15.28 22.14 -5.84
C ARG A 30 16.15 21.81 -4.63
N THR A 31 16.37 22.76 -3.71
CA THR A 31 17.16 22.50 -2.49
C THR A 31 16.45 21.58 -1.50
N LEU A 32 15.13 21.72 -1.36
CA LEU A 32 14.34 20.81 -0.54
C LEU A 32 14.34 19.39 -1.11
N ASN A 33 14.22 19.26 -2.44
CA ASN A 33 14.24 17.96 -3.12
C ASN A 33 15.60 17.23 -2.95
N ARG A 34 16.71 17.98 -2.94
CA ARG A 34 18.04 17.44 -2.63
C ARG A 34 18.16 16.97 -1.17
N ARG A 35 17.59 17.71 -0.21
CA ARG A 35 17.58 17.31 1.21
C ARG A 35 16.71 16.09 1.48
N THR A 36 15.57 15.95 0.80
CA THR A 36 14.75 14.73 0.88
C THR A 36 15.40 13.53 0.22
N ALA A 37 16.25 13.74 -0.81
CA ALA A 37 17.04 12.68 -1.40
C ALA A 37 18.12 12.17 -0.42
N ASP A 38 18.73 13.05 0.37
CA ASP A 38 19.71 12.67 1.42
C ASP A 38 19.08 11.85 2.55
N LEU A 39 17.85 12.19 2.98
CA LEU A 39 17.10 11.38 3.95
C LEU A 39 16.77 9.96 3.42
N GLY A 40 16.73 9.80 2.09
CA GLY A 40 16.59 8.50 1.43
C GLY A 40 17.89 7.77 1.15
N GLY A 41 19.05 8.37 1.48
CA GLY A 41 20.39 7.87 1.15
C GLY A 41 20.96 6.86 2.14
N GLU A 42 20.42 6.75 3.36
CA GLU A 42 20.90 5.76 4.31
C GLU A 42 20.45 4.34 3.88
N PRO A 43 21.38 3.37 3.76
CA PRO A 43 21.08 2.04 3.21
C PRO A 43 19.99 1.31 4.01
N TRP A 44 19.93 1.54 5.32
CA TRP A 44 18.89 1.00 6.20
C TRP A 44 17.47 1.45 5.83
N PHE A 45 17.26 2.71 5.43
CA PHE A 45 15.93 3.19 5.03
C PHE A 45 15.41 2.54 3.74
N ARG A 46 16.33 2.08 2.86
CA ARG A 46 15.94 1.31 1.66
C ARG A 46 15.38 -0.05 2.07
N HIS A 47 16.02 -0.71 3.03
CA HIS A 47 15.53 -1.97 3.60
C HIS A 47 14.18 -1.79 4.29
N LEU A 48 14.00 -0.72 5.08
CA LEU A 48 12.69 -0.41 5.69
C LEU A 48 11.59 -0.17 4.65
N LYS A 49 11.89 0.55 3.57
CA LYS A 49 10.91 0.77 2.48
C LYS A 49 10.50 -0.54 1.82
N VAL A 50 11.48 -1.37 1.42
CA VAL A 50 11.20 -2.68 0.82
C VAL A 50 10.45 -3.57 1.81
N GLY A 51 10.90 -3.62 3.07
CA GLY A 51 10.25 -4.38 4.13
C GLY A 51 8.80 -3.95 4.37
N SER A 52 8.52 -2.63 4.38
CA SER A 52 7.16 -2.12 4.54
C SER A 52 6.26 -2.51 3.36
N LEU A 53 6.77 -2.48 2.14
CA LEU A 53 6.04 -2.88 0.94
C LEU A 53 5.71 -4.37 0.97
N VAL A 54 6.71 -5.20 1.27
CA VAL A 54 6.54 -6.66 1.40
C VAL A 54 5.56 -6.99 2.53
N LEU A 55 5.65 -6.29 3.67
CA LEU A 55 4.73 -6.46 4.79
C LEU A 55 3.29 -6.09 4.39
N CYS A 56 3.09 -4.95 3.74
CA CYS A 56 1.76 -4.53 3.27
C CYS A 56 1.17 -5.53 2.26
N ALA A 57 1.98 -5.98 1.31
CA ALA A 57 1.57 -7.01 0.35
C ALA A 57 1.21 -8.32 1.07
N GLY A 58 2.03 -8.76 2.03
CA GLY A 58 1.79 -9.96 2.82
C GLY A 58 0.51 -9.90 3.66
N ILE A 59 0.27 -8.76 4.34
CA ILE A 59 -0.97 -8.53 5.09
C ILE A 59 -2.19 -8.57 4.16
N THR A 60 -2.09 -7.94 2.99
CA THR A 60 -3.18 -7.93 2.00
C THR A 60 -3.50 -9.34 1.53
N VAL A 61 -2.47 -10.14 1.18
CA VAL A 61 -2.63 -11.54 0.77
C VAL A 61 -3.22 -12.38 1.91
N TYR A 62 -2.72 -12.22 3.14
CA TYR A 62 -3.23 -12.91 4.31
C TYR A 62 -4.70 -12.59 4.56
N MET A 63 -5.08 -11.31 4.47
CA MET A 63 -6.47 -10.91 4.55
C MET A 63 -7.27 -11.64 3.49
N VAL A 64 -7.04 -11.36 2.20
CA VAL A 64 -7.80 -11.91 1.05
C VAL A 64 -8.00 -13.42 1.10
N LEU A 65 -6.98 -14.19 1.50
CA LEU A 65 -6.98 -15.65 1.34
C LEU A 65 -7.19 -16.44 2.63
N TYR A 66 -6.71 -15.94 3.77
CA TYR A 66 -6.62 -16.72 5.01
C TYR A 66 -7.43 -16.16 6.15
N HIS A 67 -7.66 -14.85 6.19
CA HIS A 67 -8.45 -14.28 7.26
C HIS A 67 -9.86 -14.86 7.23
N ASP A 68 -10.33 -15.25 8.42
CA ASP A 68 -11.66 -15.81 8.60
C ASP A 68 -12.61 -14.64 8.84
N TRP A 69 -13.21 -14.16 7.76
CA TRP A 69 -14.35 -13.28 7.87
C TRP A 69 -15.56 -14.15 8.14
N ASN A 70 -16.27 -13.84 9.23
CA ASN A 70 -17.47 -14.52 9.70
C ASN A 70 -18.53 -14.78 8.58
N GLN A 71 -19.61 -15.50 8.89
CA GLN A 71 -20.64 -16.08 7.98
C GLN A 71 -21.30 -15.19 6.89
N ASP A 72 -20.91 -13.92 6.74
CA ASP A 72 -21.41 -13.03 5.70
C ASP A 72 -20.63 -13.18 4.38
N ASP A 73 -21.30 -12.96 3.26
CA ASP A 73 -20.66 -12.93 1.93
C ASP A 73 -19.72 -11.71 1.84
N HIS A 74 -18.42 -11.97 1.69
CA HIS A 74 -17.39 -10.93 1.58
C HIS A 74 -16.94 -10.69 0.13
N VAL A 75 -16.52 -9.46 -0.17
CA VAL A 75 -16.03 -9.03 -1.51
C VAL A 75 -14.84 -9.86 -2.04
N PHE A 76 -14.14 -10.58 -1.15
CA PHE A 76 -12.98 -11.42 -1.49
C PHE A 76 -13.34 -12.89 -1.78
N MET A 77 -14.59 -13.29 -1.57
CA MET A 77 -15.05 -14.67 -1.82
C MET A 77 -14.83 -15.14 -3.27
N PRO A 78 -15.07 -14.33 -4.32
CA PRO A 78 -14.82 -14.75 -5.70
C PRO A 78 -13.34 -15.06 -5.94
N ILE A 79 -12.43 -14.24 -5.40
CA ILE A 79 -10.98 -14.46 -5.52
C ILE A 79 -10.59 -15.74 -4.79
N ARG A 80 -11.10 -15.96 -3.56
CA ARG A 80 -10.78 -17.15 -2.76
C ARG A 80 -11.21 -18.43 -3.47
N ARG A 81 -12.44 -18.47 -4.02
CA ARG A 81 -12.94 -19.59 -4.84
C ARG A 81 -12.08 -19.84 -6.06
N TRP A 82 -11.70 -18.79 -6.79
CA TRP A 82 -10.81 -18.90 -7.94
C TRP A 82 -9.44 -19.47 -7.56
N VAL A 83 -8.84 -19.00 -6.47
CA VAL A 83 -7.54 -19.53 -6.01
C VAL A 83 -7.68 -20.99 -5.58
N ASP A 84 -8.76 -21.37 -4.90
CA ASP A 84 -9.01 -22.75 -4.49
C ASP A 84 -9.26 -23.67 -5.69
N GLU A 85 -9.96 -23.21 -6.73
CA GLU A 85 -10.08 -23.91 -8.01
C GLU A 85 -8.72 -24.11 -8.68
N ARG A 86 -7.86 -23.08 -8.68
CA ARG A 86 -6.51 -23.19 -9.23
C ARG A 86 -5.63 -24.12 -8.41
N LYS A 87 -5.63 -24.03 -7.09
CA LYS A 87 -4.92 -24.97 -6.21
C LYS A 87 -5.40 -26.40 -6.46
N ARG A 88 -6.70 -26.62 -6.57
CA ARG A 88 -7.26 -27.94 -6.90
C ARG A 88 -6.79 -28.40 -8.27
N SER A 89 -6.75 -27.54 -9.28
CA SER A 89 -6.24 -27.90 -10.61
C SER A 89 -4.75 -28.22 -10.60
N PHE A 90 -3.94 -27.55 -9.78
CA PHE A 90 -2.50 -27.80 -9.67
C PHE A 90 -2.17 -29.05 -8.85
N TRP A 91 -2.96 -29.36 -7.82
CA TRP A 91 -2.77 -30.54 -6.96
C TRP A 91 -3.67 -31.72 -7.34
N SER A 92 -4.54 -31.58 -8.36
CA SER A 92 -5.24 -32.71 -8.96
C SER A 92 -4.37 -33.35 -10.02
N LEU A 93 -4.32 -34.68 -10.03
CA LEU A 93 -3.73 -35.45 -11.13
C LEU A 93 -4.19 -34.91 -12.48
N SER A 94 -3.24 -34.63 -13.36
CA SER A 94 -3.52 -34.30 -14.76
C SER A 94 -4.43 -35.40 -15.34
N ASN A 95 -5.28 -35.05 -16.31
CA ASN A 95 -6.05 -36.06 -17.04
C ASN A 95 -5.12 -37.11 -17.69
N GLU A 96 -3.88 -36.71 -18.03
CA GLU A 96 -2.83 -37.62 -18.50
C GLU A 96 -2.36 -38.58 -17.40
N GLU A 97 -2.08 -38.09 -16.19
CA GLU A 97 -1.67 -38.94 -15.06
C GLU A 97 -2.81 -39.87 -14.61
N LYS A 98 -4.07 -39.44 -14.70
CA LYS A 98 -5.23 -40.33 -14.47
C LYS A 98 -5.33 -41.42 -15.52
N GLN A 99 -4.90 -41.15 -16.76
CA GLN A 99 -4.92 -42.12 -17.84
C GLN A 99 -3.78 -43.14 -17.68
N GLU A 100 -2.57 -42.67 -17.34
CA GLU A 100 -1.43 -43.53 -17.00
C GLU A 100 -1.70 -44.41 -15.76
N LEU A 101 -2.36 -43.87 -14.72
CA LEU A 101 -2.75 -44.65 -13.53
C LEU A 101 -3.81 -45.72 -13.85
N ARG A 102 -4.72 -45.44 -14.80
CA ARG A 102 -5.71 -46.41 -15.30
C ARG A 102 -5.04 -47.53 -16.10
N GLU A 103 -4.01 -47.21 -16.90
CA GLU A 103 -3.20 -48.20 -17.62
C GLU A 103 -2.35 -49.05 -16.68
N GLN A 104 -1.91 -48.50 -15.54
CA GLN A 104 -1.20 -49.23 -14.48
C GLN A 104 -2.12 -50.02 -13.53
N GLY A 105 -3.44 -50.05 -13.78
CA GLY A 105 -4.39 -50.88 -13.03
C GLY A 105 -4.64 -50.44 -11.58
N LYS A 106 -4.19 -49.25 -11.18
CA LYS A 106 -4.38 -48.73 -9.82
C LYS A 106 -5.66 -47.89 -9.77
N LYS A 107 -6.65 -48.35 -8.99
CA LYS A 107 -7.92 -47.62 -8.82
C LYS A 107 -7.67 -46.27 -8.14
N VAL A 108 -8.14 -45.21 -8.79
CA VAL A 108 -8.20 -43.86 -8.26
C VAL A 108 -9.64 -43.65 -7.81
N ASP A 109 -9.87 -43.66 -6.50
CA ASP A 109 -11.15 -43.35 -5.86
C ASP A 109 -11.36 -41.83 -5.74
#